data_AF-A0A3D0LZD9-F1
#
_entry.id   AF-A0A3D0LZD9-F1
#
_cell.length_a   1.000
_cell.length_b   1.000
_cell.length_c   1.000
_cell.angle_alpha   90.00
_cell.angle_beta   90.00
_cell.angle_gamma   90.00
#
_symmetry.space_group_name_H-M   'P 1'
#
loop_
_entity.id
_entity.type
_entity.pdbx_description
1 polymer ?
#
loop_
_entity_poly.entity_id
_entity_poly.type
_entity_poly.pdbx_seq_one_letter_code
_entity_poly.pdbx_strand_id
1 'polypeptide(L)'
;MWREIFKQDEKRTIEILNKKERIIDCVFLAYSLHNEKKLQLVCREDIKNSRLKFELIRQLLAGKPEYTEDNMETIKQGIIQLAELDINLFAFMIKKLEHNKNFFPVMGKALNDLSEDGLNVYADTICIDKYKHNFSEVNRMWEEVRDDRWYFIFGNLQKTICAKWENLLATCLEKEEYFNDIVISSYANLILFCMIHKYQNEDLLIQDLEKALDIFENHLFAWHSSYSRAMSVYFIDITRLYMFKLVLTNHKISWENREELKKRLQSMFGEARRHGYYWKYAETKADDILGLEVDTI
;
A
#
# COMPACT_ATOMS: atom_id res chain seq x y z
N MET A 1 -1.06 31.87 25.90
CA MET A 1 -0.22 31.27 26.96
C MET A 1 1.02 30.55 26.38
N TRP A 2 0.92 29.40 25.69
CA TRP A 2 2.13 28.71 25.18
C TRP A 2 2.95 29.51 24.14
N ARG A 3 2.30 30.33 23.29
CA ARG A 3 2.98 31.19 22.30
C ARG A 3 3.94 32.21 22.94
N GLU A 4 3.59 32.78 24.09
CA GLU A 4 4.38 33.79 24.78
C GLU A 4 5.52 33.15 25.57
N ILE A 5 5.27 31.99 26.20
CA ILE A 5 6.28 31.22 26.93
C ILE A 5 7.38 30.73 25.97
N PHE A 6 7.01 30.27 24.77
CA PHE A 6 7.98 29.78 23.78
C PHE A 6 8.88 30.91 23.24
N LYS A 7 8.37 32.14 23.15
CA LYS A 7 9.15 33.32 22.74
C LYS A 7 10.10 33.82 23.82
N GLN A 8 9.82 33.52 25.09
CA GLN A 8 10.62 33.96 26.22
C GLN A 8 11.72 32.96 26.61
N ASP A 9 11.46 31.66 26.50
CA ASP A 9 12.45 30.60 26.80
C ASP A 9 12.15 29.30 26.03
N GLU A 10 12.58 29.29 24.76
CA GLU A 10 12.40 28.17 23.83
C GLU A 10 13.04 26.89 24.35
N LYS A 11 14.29 26.98 24.84
CA LYS A 11 15.05 25.82 25.32
C LYS A 11 14.34 25.14 26.49
N ARG A 12 13.94 25.91 27.51
CA ARG A 12 13.18 25.37 28.65
C ARG A 12 11.83 24.81 28.22
N THR A 13 11.18 25.43 27.24
CA THR A 13 9.91 24.91 26.72
C THR A 13 10.10 23.53 26.09
N ILE A 14 11.15 23.34 25.28
CA ILE A 14 11.46 22.05 24.67
C ILE A 14 11.81 20.99 25.72
N GLU A 15 12.56 21.36 26.76
CA GLU A 15 12.82 20.46 27.89
C GLU A 15 11.52 20.01 28.59
N ILE A 16 10.55 20.92 28.76
CA ILE A 16 9.24 20.58 29.34
C ILE A 16 8.47 19.64 28.42
N LEU A 17 8.45 19.93 27.11
CA LEU A 17 7.78 19.09 26.11
C LEU A 17 8.35 17.66 26.10
N ASN A 18 9.67 17.53 26.20
CA ASN A 18 10.35 16.24 26.23
C ASN A 18 10.04 15.42 27.49
N LYS A 19 9.75 16.08 28.61
CA LYS A 19 9.41 15.43 29.89
C LYS A 19 7.93 15.06 30.02
N LYS A 20 7.08 15.34 29.02
CA LYS A 20 5.65 14.98 29.07
C LYS A 20 5.43 13.48 28.89
N GLU A 21 5.05 12.81 29.96
CA GLU A 21 4.81 11.35 29.95
C GLU A 21 3.40 10.98 29.48
N ARG A 22 2.38 11.76 29.88
CA ARG A 22 0.98 11.44 29.61
C ARG A 22 0.56 11.88 28.21
N ILE A 23 0.00 10.97 27.43
CA ILE A 23 -0.50 11.25 26.07
C ILE A 23 -1.53 12.39 26.05
N ILE A 24 -2.39 12.47 27.07
CA ILE A 24 -3.43 13.50 27.17
C ILE A 24 -2.84 14.91 27.27
N ASP A 25 -1.67 15.05 27.90
CA ASP A 25 -0.97 16.34 27.98
C ASP A 25 -0.46 16.75 26.59
N CYS A 26 0.06 15.80 25.81
CA CYS A 26 0.49 16.02 24.43
C CYS A 26 -0.70 16.44 23.55
N VAL A 27 -1.86 15.80 23.71
CA VAL A 27 -3.11 16.13 22.99
C VAL A 27 -3.54 17.56 23.25
N PHE A 28 -3.70 17.94 24.52
CA PHE A 28 -4.14 19.30 24.87
C PHE A 28 -3.12 20.35 24.44
N LEU A 29 -1.83 20.06 24.59
CA LEU A 29 -0.78 20.98 24.18
C LEU A 29 -0.82 21.19 22.67
N ALA A 30 -0.81 20.11 21.88
CA ALA A 30 -0.90 20.22 20.43
C ALA A 30 -2.17 20.96 20.01
N TYR A 31 -3.32 20.67 20.63
CA TYR A 31 -4.59 21.34 20.30
C TYR A 31 -4.55 22.85 20.57
N SER A 32 -3.83 23.28 21.60
CA SER A 32 -3.68 24.71 21.92
C SER A 32 -2.76 25.49 20.97
N LEU A 33 -2.05 24.80 20.07
CA LEU A 33 -1.12 25.41 19.11
C LEU A 33 -1.78 25.65 17.75
N HIS A 34 -1.49 26.81 17.15
CA HIS A 34 -1.80 27.06 15.75
C HIS A 34 -0.94 26.20 14.82
N ASN A 35 -1.44 25.95 13.60
CA ASN A 35 -0.78 25.08 12.60
C ASN A 35 0.66 25.49 12.30
N GLU A 36 0.96 26.79 12.16
CA GLU A 36 2.32 27.31 11.98
C GLU A 36 3.28 26.79 13.06
N LYS A 37 2.84 26.82 14.32
CA LYS A 37 3.68 26.39 15.44
C LYS A 37 3.78 24.87 15.51
N LYS A 38 2.73 24.15 15.14
CA LYS A 38 2.78 22.68 15.01
C LYS A 38 3.81 22.25 13.97
N LEU A 39 3.79 22.88 12.79
CA LEU A 39 4.76 22.66 11.71
C LEU A 39 6.19 22.94 12.18
N GLN A 40 6.41 24.06 12.88
CA GLN A 40 7.73 24.36 13.46
C GLN A 40 8.21 23.35 14.50
N LEU A 41 7.32 22.63 15.18
CA LEU A 41 7.71 21.66 16.22
C LEU A 41 7.87 20.25 15.66
N VAL A 42 7.05 19.85 14.68
CA VAL A 42 6.95 18.46 14.24
C VAL A 42 8.29 17.95 13.68
N CYS A 43 9.02 18.79 12.93
CA CYS A 43 10.29 18.46 12.30
C CYS A 43 11.53 18.76 13.16
N ARG A 44 11.36 19.24 14.41
CA ARG A 44 12.51 19.54 15.27
C ARG A 44 13.18 18.29 15.80
N GLU A 45 14.50 18.22 15.63
CA GLU A 45 15.33 17.12 16.10
C GLU A 45 15.47 17.07 17.63
N ASP A 46 15.40 18.22 18.30
CA ASP A 46 15.51 18.32 19.76
C ASP A 46 14.23 17.91 20.51
N ILE A 47 13.11 17.68 19.80
CA ILE A 47 11.93 17.04 20.36
C ILE A 47 12.12 15.52 20.30
N LYS A 48 12.42 14.91 21.44
CA LYS A 48 12.59 13.46 21.60
C LYS A 48 11.33 12.74 22.10
N ASN A 49 10.27 13.49 22.39
CA ASN A 49 8.99 12.92 22.80
C ASN A 49 8.20 12.40 21.59
N SER A 50 8.23 11.08 21.38
CA SER A 50 7.53 10.40 20.29
C SER A 50 6.01 10.64 20.33
N ARG A 51 5.40 10.64 21.52
CA ARG A 51 3.96 10.88 21.72
C ARG A 51 3.54 12.28 21.27
N LEU A 52 4.37 13.28 21.57
CA LEU A 52 4.13 14.64 21.09
C LEU A 52 4.26 14.73 19.57
N LYS A 53 5.30 14.14 18.97
CA LYS A 53 5.46 14.12 17.50
C LYS A 53 4.27 13.47 16.80
N PHE A 54 3.87 12.29 17.26
CA PHE A 54 2.68 11.60 16.74
C PHE A 54 1.45 12.51 16.77
N GLU A 55 1.19 13.18 17.90
CA GLU A 55 0.02 14.02 18.04
C GLU A 55 0.06 15.29 17.18
N LEU A 56 1.25 15.88 17.01
CA LEU A 56 1.45 16.98 16.06
C LEU A 56 1.14 16.53 14.62
N ILE A 57 1.67 15.38 14.19
CA ILE A 57 1.39 14.80 12.87
C ILE A 57 -0.11 14.53 12.70
N ARG A 58 -0.73 13.84 13.65
CA ARG A 58 -2.16 13.50 13.63
C ARG A 58 -3.03 14.74 13.49
N GLN A 59 -2.76 15.78 14.27
CA GLN A 59 -3.54 17.02 14.22
C GLN A 59 -3.26 17.87 12.98
N LEU A 60 -2.03 17.86 12.45
CA LEU A 60 -1.71 18.53 11.19
C LEU A 60 -2.45 17.87 10.02
N LEU A 61 -2.47 16.53 10.01
CA LEU A 61 -3.15 15.75 8.97
C LEU A 61 -4.68 15.80 9.07
N ALA A 62 -5.22 15.92 10.28
CA ALA A 62 -6.65 16.08 10.53
C ALA A 62 -7.13 17.54 10.36
N GLY A 63 -6.22 18.50 10.51
CA GLY A 63 -6.52 19.90 10.30
C GLY A 63 -6.79 20.21 8.83
N LYS A 64 -7.27 21.42 8.56
CA LYS A 64 -7.26 22.03 7.22
C LYS A 64 -6.08 23.02 7.09
N PRO A 65 -4.80 22.66 7.33
CA PRO A 65 -3.74 23.52 6.83
C PRO A 65 -3.84 23.55 5.29
N GLU A 66 -3.40 24.65 4.68
CA GLU A 66 -3.12 24.63 3.25
C GLU A 66 -2.04 23.56 3.03
N TYR A 67 -2.37 22.51 2.29
CA TYR A 67 -1.44 21.44 1.92
C TYR A 67 -0.51 21.93 0.81
N THR A 68 0.29 22.94 1.14
CA THR A 68 1.40 23.39 0.32
C THR A 68 2.52 22.34 0.35
N GLU A 69 3.35 22.33 -0.69
CA GLU A 69 4.49 21.42 -0.79
C GLU A 69 5.42 21.53 0.45
N ASP A 70 5.71 22.75 0.89
CA ASP A 70 6.54 23.00 2.08
C ASP A 70 5.95 22.39 3.37
N ASN A 71 4.63 22.47 3.53
CA ASN A 71 3.95 21.90 4.69
C ASN A 71 3.99 20.37 4.65
N MET A 72 3.80 19.77 3.48
CA MET A 72 3.90 18.33 3.30
C MET A 72 5.32 17.83 3.58
N GLU A 73 6.35 18.52 3.08
CA GLU A 73 7.75 18.19 3.37
C GLU A 73 8.06 18.27 4.87
N THR A 74 7.53 19.29 5.55
CA THR A 74 7.69 19.43 7.01
C THR A 74 7.03 18.27 7.78
N ILE A 75 5.83 17.86 7.39
CA ILE A 75 5.12 16.73 8.04
C ILE A 75 5.86 15.42 7.74
N LYS A 76 6.33 15.23 6.51
CA LYS A 76 7.15 14.08 6.08
C LYS A 76 8.39 13.92 6.96
N GLN A 77 9.15 14.98 7.19
CA GLN A 77 10.31 14.94 8.09
C GLN A 77 9.90 14.54 9.52
N GLY A 78 8.75 15.01 10.00
CA GLY A 78 8.18 14.58 11.27
C GLY A 78 7.87 13.08 11.33
N ILE A 79 7.33 12.51 10.24
CA ILE A 79 7.04 11.08 10.11
C ILE A 79 8.33 10.24 10.17
N ILE A 80 9.35 10.63 9.41
CA ILE A 80 10.64 9.93 9.38
C ILE A 80 11.28 9.94 10.77
N GLN A 81 11.34 11.11 11.41
CA GLN A 81 11.86 11.23 12.78
C GLN A 81 11.05 10.42 13.79
N LEU A 82 9.72 10.29 13.62
CA LEU A 82 8.92 9.43 14.48
C LEU A 82 9.28 7.94 14.31
N ALA A 83 9.49 7.49 13.07
CA ALA A 83 9.90 6.12 12.79
C ALA A 83 11.26 5.79 13.42
N GLU A 84 12.21 6.73 13.39
CA GLU A 84 13.52 6.59 14.03
C GLU A 84 13.47 6.64 15.56
N LEU A 85 12.59 7.47 16.13
CA LEU A 85 12.47 7.63 17.58
C LEU A 85 11.69 6.50 18.26
N ASP A 86 10.62 6.02 17.63
CA ASP A 86 9.69 5.06 18.21
C ASP A 86 8.94 4.30 17.11
N ILE A 87 9.57 3.24 16.61
CA ILE A 87 9.06 2.43 15.51
C ILE A 87 7.68 1.80 15.81
N ASN A 88 7.38 1.51 17.08
CA ASN A 88 6.10 0.96 17.50
C ASN A 88 4.99 2.02 17.42
N LEU A 89 5.29 3.26 17.81
CA LEU A 89 4.35 4.36 17.67
C LEU A 89 4.17 4.77 16.21
N PHE A 90 5.20 4.64 15.38
CA PHE A 90 5.08 4.77 13.92
C PHE A 90 4.12 3.73 13.33
N ALA A 91 4.26 2.45 13.70
CA ALA A 91 3.32 1.40 13.30
C ALA A 91 1.88 1.73 13.75
N PHE A 92 1.71 2.18 14.99
CA PHE A 92 0.40 2.60 15.49
C PHE A 92 -0.17 3.79 14.70
N MET A 93 0.67 4.74 14.31
CA MET A 93 0.27 5.91 13.51
C MET A 93 -0.29 5.49 12.16
N ILE A 94 0.39 4.60 11.42
CA ILE A 94 -0.08 4.12 10.11
C ILE A 94 -1.50 3.55 10.25
N LYS A 95 -1.73 2.62 11.20
CA LYS A 95 -3.06 2.02 11.43
C LYS A 95 -4.13 3.05 11.79
N LYS A 96 -3.76 4.13 12.47
CA LYS A 96 -4.71 5.17 12.87
C LYS A 96 -5.01 6.16 11.76
N LEU A 97 -4.10 6.34 10.81
CA LEU A 97 -4.19 7.37 9.77
C LEU A 97 -4.48 6.82 8.38
N GLU A 98 -4.48 5.50 8.17
CA GLU A 98 -4.77 4.88 6.86
C GLU A 98 -6.15 5.23 6.28
N HIS A 99 -7.11 5.66 7.11
CA HIS A 99 -8.41 6.14 6.63
C HIS A 99 -8.42 7.64 6.28
N ASN A 100 -7.39 8.39 6.65
CA ASN A 100 -7.28 9.82 6.35
C ASN A 100 -6.69 10.02 4.96
N LYS A 101 -7.47 10.59 4.03
CA LYS A 101 -7.03 10.89 2.66
C LYS A 101 -5.76 11.73 2.57
N ASN A 102 -5.55 12.63 3.53
CA ASN A 102 -4.38 13.51 3.56
C ASN A 102 -3.09 12.79 4.00
N PHE A 103 -3.21 11.59 4.59
CA PHE A 103 -2.07 10.81 5.01
C PHE A 103 -1.25 10.32 3.80
N PHE A 104 -1.93 9.93 2.71
CA PHE A 104 -1.28 9.25 1.59
C PHE A 104 -0.23 10.10 0.87
N PRO A 105 -0.47 11.36 0.45
CA PRO A 105 0.56 12.13 -0.25
C PRO A 105 1.82 12.32 0.59
N VAL A 106 1.66 12.60 1.90
CA VAL A 106 2.79 12.80 2.81
C VAL A 106 3.52 11.49 3.09
N MET A 107 2.79 10.39 3.26
CA MET A 107 3.38 9.07 3.46
C MET A 107 4.16 8.62 2.22
N GLY A 108 3.67 8.89 1.01
CA GLY A 108 4.38 8.60 -0.25
C GLY A 108 5.73 9.30 -0.31
N LYS A 109 5.75 10.60 0.00
CA LYS A 109 7.00 11.34 0.15
C LYS A 109 7.91 10.75 1.24
N ALA A 110 7.35 10.33 2.38
CA ALA A 110 8.13 9.81 3.51
C ALA A 110 8.78 8.46 3.18
N LEU A 111 8.11 7.58 2.42
CA LEU A 111 8.66 6.29 1.99
C LEU A 111 10.00 6.44 1.27
N ASN A 112 10.21 7.53 0.54
CA ASN A 112 11.48 7.80 -0.13
C ASN A 112 12.67 7.87 0.83
N ASP A 113 12.49 8.36 2.05
CA ASP A 113 13.60 8.66 2.95
C ASP A 113 13.56 7.82 4.25
N LEU A 114 12.66 6.84 4.34
CA LEU A 114 12.66 5.86 5.42
C LEU A 114 13.84 4.88 5.32
N SER A 115 14.29 4.40 6.49
CA SER A 115 15.21 3.29 6.63
C SER A 115 14.55 1.96 6.24
N GLU A 116 15.37 0.91 6.07
CA GLU A 116 14.90 -0.46 5.86
C GLU A 116 13.91 -0.90 6.95
N ASP A 117 14.24 -0.67 8.23
CA ASP A 117 13.35 -0.98 9.36
C ASP A 117 12.02 -0.24 9.26
N GLY A 118 12.05 1.04 8.85
CA GLY A 118 10.85 1.84 8.64
C GLY A 118 9.96 1.28 7.52
N LEU A 119 10.57 0.87 6.40
CA LEU A 119 9.85 0.25 5.29
C LEU A 119 9.26 -1.11 5.66
N ASN A 120 10.02 -1.95 6.38
CA ASN A 120 9.55 -3.25 6.86
C ASN A 120 8.35 -3.08 7.79
N VAL A 121 8.43 -2.15 8.75
CA VAL A 121 7.29 -1.84 9.64
C VAL A 121 6.10 -1.28 8.86
N TYR A 122 6.33 -0.43 7.87
CA TYR A 122 5.25 0.03 6.99
C TYR A 122 4.55 -1.15 6.30
N ALA A 123 5.32 -2.04 5.67
CA ALA A 123 4.81 -3.24 4.99
C ALA A 123 4.00 -4.13 5.93
N ASP A 124 4.51 -4.37 7.14
CA ASP A 124 3.88 -5.20 8.16
C ASP A 124 2.59 -4.57 8.71
N THR A 125 2.50 -3.25 8.68
CA THR A 125 1.44 -2.51 9.35
C THR A 125 0.21 -2.28 8.50
N ILE A 126 0.37 -1.97 7.20
CA ILE A 126 -0.78 -1.69 6.31
C ILE A 126 -1.72 -2.88 6.18
N CYS A 127 -3.02 -2.61 6.07
CA CYS A 127 -4.04 -3.64 5.85
C CYS A 127 -4.27 -3.87 4.35
N ILE A 128 -3.85 -5.04 3.85
CA ILE A 128 -4.23 -5.51 2.51
C ILE A 128 -5.47 -6.38 2.67
N ASP A 129 -6.62 -5.79 2.38
CA ASP A 129 -7.91 -6.45 2.38
C ASP A 129 -8.66 -6.26 1.05
N LYS A 130 -9.86 -6.84 0.97
CA LYS A 130 -10.74 -6.79 -0.22
C LYS A 130 -11.51 -5.47 -0.37
N TYR A 131 -11.45 -4.57 0.63
CA TYR A 131 -12.21 -3.34 0.63
C TYR A 131 -11.44 -2.23 -0.10
N LYS A 132 -12.19 -1.35 -0.78
CA LYS A 132 -11.65 -0.24 -1.56
C LYS A 132 -11.82 1.06 -0.79
N HIS A 133 -10.96 1.28 0.21
CA HIS A 133 -10.87 2.53 0.94
C HIS A 133 -9.81 3.45 0.34
N ASN A 134 -10.17 4.70 -0.01
CA ASN A 134 -9.24 5.74 -0.48
C ASN A 134 -8.35 5.30 -1.68
N PHE A 135 -8.89 4.48 -2.59
CA PHE A 135 -8.14 3.88 -3.71
C PHE A 135 -7.38 4.93 -4.53
N SER A 136 -8.03 6.04 -4.88
CA SER A 136 -7.41 7.15 -5.63
C SER A 136 -6.23 7.78 -4.89
N GLU A 137 -6.35 7.96 -3.58
CA GLU A 137 -5.31 8.58 -2.76
C GLU A 137 -4.15 7.62 -2.50
N VAL A 138 -4.43 6.33 -2.28
CA VAL A 138 -3.41 5.28 -2.20
C VAL A 138 -2.63 5.19 -3.51
N ASN A 139 -3.29 5.27 -4.66
CA ASN A 139 -2.61 5.23 -5.96
C ASN A 139 -1.72 6.46 -6.17
N ARG A 140 -2.21 7.67 -5.86
CA ARG A 140 -1.42 8.89 -5.93
C ARG A 140 -0.19 8.89 -5.02
N MET A 141 -0.24 8.19 -3.89
CA MET A 141 0.92 8.03 -3.01
C MET A 141 2.14 7.48 -3.75
N TRP A 142 1.93 6.59 -4.72
CA TRP A 142 3.02 5.95 -5.46
C TRP A 142 3.60 6.85 -6.55
N GLU A 143 2.87 7.87 -6.99
CA GLU A 143 3.36 8.92 -7.89
C GLU A 143 4.44 9.80 -7.22
N GLU A 144 4.49 9.81 -5.88
CA GLU A 144 5.48 10.56 -5.09
C GLU A 144 6.81 9.79 -4.90
N VAL A 145 6.89 8.53 -5.31
CA VAL A 145 8.11 7.73 -5.18
C VAL A 145 9.13 8.14 -6.24
N ARG A 146 10.33 8.50 -5.82
CA ARG A 146 11.42 8.89 -6.71
C ARG A 146 12.02 7.66 -7.41
N ASP A 147 12.38 7.82 -8.68
CA ASP A 147 12.97 6.76 -9.50
C ASP A 147 14.23 6.13 -8.85
N ASP A 148 15.07 6.94 -8.20
CA ASP A 148 16.31 6.49 -7.55
C ASP A 148 16.05 5.61 -6.31
N ARG A 149 14.86 5.70 -5.73
CA ARG A 149 14.45 4.95 -4.52
C ARG A 149 13.57 3.75 -4.84
N TRP A 150 13.07 3.64 -6.06
CA TRP A 150 12.14 2.60 -6.49
C TRP A 150 12.62 1.19 -6.10
N TYR A 151 13.81 0.79 -6.56
CA TYR A 151 14.37 -0.54 -6.28
C TYR A 151 14.58 -0.79 -4.79
N PHE A 152 15.05 0.21 -4.04
CA PHE A 152 15.26 0.07 -2.61
C PHE A 152 13.93 -0.12 -1.87
N ILE A 153 12.92 0.67 -2.18
CA ILE A 153 11.61 0.59 -1.52
C ILE A 153 10.96 -0.76 -1.82
N PHE A 154 10.74 -1.08 -3.10
CA PHE A 154 10.02 -2.31 -3.45
C PHE A 154 10.84 -3.58 -3.13
N GLY A 155 12.18 -3.50 -3.07
CA GLY A 155 13.06 -4.53 -2.55
C GLY A 155 12.77 -4.92 -1.10
N ASN A 156 12.50 -3.93 -0.25
CA ASN A 156 12.16 -4.15 1.15
C ASN A 156 10.68 -4.56 1.33
N LEU A 157 9.76 -4.00 0.53
CA LEU A 157 8.33 -4.27 0.68
C LEU A 157 7.91 -5.64 0.10
N GLN A 158 8.54 -6.10 -0.98
CA GLN A 158 8.01 -7.18 -1.83
C GLN A 158 7.63 -8.46 -1.08
N LYS A 159 8.46 -8.90 -0.13
CA LYS A 159 8.28 -10.18 0.56
C LYS A 159 6.99 -10.16 1.38
N THR A 160 6.83 -9.12 2.20
CA THR A 160 5.68 -8.96 3.08
C THR A 160 4.41 -8.67 2.29
N ILE A 161 4.47 -7.76 1.31
CA ILE A 161 3.28 -7.37 0.53
C ILE A 161 2.75 -8.54 -0.31
N CYS A 162 3.63 -9.25 -1.03
CA CYS A 162 3.22 -10.42 -1.81
C CYS A 162 2.64 -11.53 -0.91
N ALA A 163 3.24 -11.78 0.26
CA ALA A 163 2.71 -12.77 1.21
C ALA A 163 1.33 -12.37 1.75
N LYS A 164 1.11 -11.10 2.08
CA LYS A 164 -0.19 -10.59 2.51
C LYS A 164 -1.25 -10.73 1.42
N TRP A 165 -0.92 -10.43 0.17
CA TRP A 165 -1.83 -10.60 -0.95
C TRP A 165 -2.21 -12.07 -1.18
N GLU A 166 -1.23 -12.99 -1.17
CA GLU A 166 -1.52 -14.42 -1.30
C GLU A 166 -2.39 -14.93 -0.14
N ASN A 167 -2.11 -14.47 1.09
CA ASN A 167 -2.92 -14.80 2.25
C ASN A 167 -4.34 -14.26 2.15
N LEU A 168 -4.55 -13.07 1.58
CA LEU A 168 -5.88 -12.52 1.31
C LEU A 168 -6.66 -13.47 0.38
N LEU A 169 -6.09 -13.86 -0.76
CA LEU A 169 -6.76 -14.74 -1.72
C LEU A 169 -7.05 -16.12 -1.11
N ALA A 170 -6.11 -16.70 -0.37
CA ALA A 170 -6.30 -17.97 0.33
C ALA A 170 -7.41 -17.89 1.38
N THR A 171 -7.43 -16.82 2.19
CA THR A 171 -8.46 -16.60 3.21
C THR A 171 -9.85 -16.42 2.59
N CYS A 172 -9.94 -15.70 1.46
CA CYS A 172 -11.17 -15.55 0.69
C CYS A 172 -11.72 -16.89 0.20
N LEU A 173 -10.84 -17.79 -0.25
CA LEU A 173 -11.21 -19.16 -0.63
C LEU A 173 -11.68 -19.96 0.58
N GLU A 174 -10.91 -19.98 1.67
CA GLU A 174 -11.22 -20.75 2.89
C GLU A 174 -12.54 -20.34 3.52
N LYS A 175 -12.83 -19.04 3.58
CA LYS A 175 -14.07 -18.50 4.18
C LYS A 175 -15.28 -18.54 3.26
N GLU A 176 -15.14 -19.13 2.06
CA GLU A 176 -16.20 -19.19 1.05
C GLU A 176 -16.84 -17.83 0.73
N GLU A 177 -16.02 -16.79 0.71
CA GLU A 177 -16.52 -15.44 0.45
C GLU A 177 -17.09 -15.33 -0.97
N TYR A 178 -18.15 -14.53 -1.12
CA TYR A 178 -18.79 -14.32 -2.41
C TYR A 178 -18.06 -13.25 -3.22
N PHE A 179 -17.64 -13.62 -4.45
CA PHE A 179 -17.09 -12.71 -5.45
C PHE A 179 -17.75 -12.98 -6.80
N ASN A 180 -18.11 -11.89 -7.48
CA ASN A 180 -18.62 -11.90 -8.85
C ASN A 180 -17.82 -10.97 -9.77
N ASP A 181 -16.64 -10.56 -9.32
CA ASP A 181 -15.68 -9.70 -10.01
C ASP A 181 -14.28 -9.93 -9.41
N ILE A 182 -13.24 -9.41 -10.06
CA ILE A 182 -11.85 -9.48 -9.60
C ILE A 182 -11.65 -8.87 -8.20
N VAL A 183 -10.75 -9.47 -7.44
CA VAL A 183 -10.45 -9.09 -6.06
C VAL A 183 -9.37 -8.01 -6.02
N ILE A 184 -9.79 -6.76 -6.18
CA ILE A 184 -8.88 -5.59 -6.13
C ILE A 184 -8.90 -4.95 -4.74
N SER A 185 -7.74 -4.92 -4.10
CA SER A 185 -7.46 -4.17 -2.88
C SER A 185 -7.23 -2.68 -3.14
N SER A 186 -7.42 -1.83 -2.13
CA SER A 186 -6.89 -0.45 -2.11
C SER A 186 -5.42 -0.34 -2.49
N TYR A 187 -4.64 -1.37 -2.19
CA TYR A 187 -3.19 -1.42 -2.43
C TYR A 187 -2.82 -2.17 -3.71
N ALA A 188 -3.72 -2.31 -4.70
CA ALA A 188 -3.46 -3.11 -5.89
C ALA A 188 -2.19 -2.68 -6.66
N ASN A 189 -1.93 -1.38 -6.80
CA ASN A 189 -0.70 -0.88 -7.43
C ASN A 189 0.55 -1.23 -6.62
N LEU A 190 0.50 -1.15 -5.29
CA LEU A 190 1.62 -1.59 -4.43
C LEU A 190 1.91 -3.07 -4.63
N ILE A 191 0.87 -3.90 -4.65
CA ILE A 191 1.00 -5.34 -4.89
C ILE A 191 1.65 -5.57 -6.25
N LEU A 192 1.18 -4.89 -7.29
CA LEU A 192 1.77 -5.00 -8.63
C LEU A 192 3.24 -4.58 -8.66
N PHE A 193 3.62 -3.44 -8.08
CA PHE A 193 5.01 -2.97 -8.03
C PHE A 193 5.91 -3.93 -7.25
N CYS A 194 5.42 -4.49 -6.15
CA CYS A 194 6.10 -5.53 -5.39
C CYS A 194 6.28 -6.83 -6.19
N MET A 195 5.26 -7.23 -6.96
CA MET A 195 5.36 -8.40 -7.84
C MET A 195 6.35 -8.16 -8.99
N ILE A 196 6.31 -6.99 -9.65
CA ILE A 196 7.29 -6.60 -10.67
C ILE A 196 8.71 -6.75 -10.13
N HIS A 197 8.96 -6.27 -8.91
CA HIS A 197 10.27 -6.40 -8.29
C HIS A 197 10.63 -7.86 -7.93
N LYS A 198 9.69 -8.63 -7.34
CA LYS A 198 9.88 -10.06 -7.01
C LYS A 198 10.29 -10.88 -8.22
N TYR A 199 9.65 -10.59 -9.35
CA TYR A 199 9.77 -11.35 -10.58
C TYR A 199 10.79 -10.77 -11.57
N GLN A 200 11.79 -10.03 -11.08
CA GLN A 200 13.01 -9.76 -11.85
C GLN A 200 13.75 -11.05 -12.21
N ASN A 201 13.57 -12.10 -11.41
CA ASN A 201 13.94 -13.45 -11.79
C ASN A 201 12.82 -14.06 -12.65
N GLU A 202 13.10 -14.16 -13.96
CA GLU A 202 12.18 -14.71 -14.95
C GLU A 202 11.84 -16.18 -14.69
N ASP A 203 12.78 -17.01 -14.26
CA ASP A 203 12.51 -18.43 -13.97
C ASP A 203 11.52 -18.59 -12.82
N LEU A 204 11.64 -17.76 -11.79
CA LEU A 204 10.69 -17.72 -10.67
C LEU A 204 9.30 -17.28 -11.13
N LEU A 205 9.22 -16.30 -12.03
CA LEU A 205 7.95 -15.83 -12.62
C LEU A 205 7.24 -16.95 -13.37
N ILE A 206 7.97 -17.65 -14.22
CA ILE A 206 7.40 -18.74 -15.03
C ILE A 206 6.96 -19.91 -14.15
N GLN A 207 7.79 -20.30 -13.18
CA GLN A 207 7.44 -21.36 -12.24
C GLN A 207 6.15 -21.04 -11.44
N ASP A 208 6.06 -19.82 -10.90
CA ASP A 208 4.88 -19.40 -10.13
C ASP A 208 3.64 -19.23 -11.03
N LEU A 209 3.81 -18.82 -12.29
CA LEU A 209 2.74 -18.75 -13.29
C LEU A 209 2.19 -20.13 -13.67
N GLU A 210 3.06 -21.09 -13.96
CA GLU A 210 2.66 -22.47 -14.27
C GLU A 210 1.86 -23.07 -13.12
N LYS A 211 2.35 -22.88 -11.89
CA LYS A 211 1.63 -23.30 -10.68
C LYS A 211 0.26 -22.62 -10.56
N ALA A 212 0.15 -21.34 -10.87
CA ALA A 212 -1.12 -20.61 -10.84
C ALA A 212 -2.11 -21.14 -11.89
N LEU A 213 -1.64 -21.51 -13.09
CA LEU A 213 -2.44 -22.13 -14.14
C LEU A 213 -2.92 -23.52 -13.73
N ASP A 214 -2.05 -24.35 -13.15
CA ASP A 214 -2.40 -25.68 -12.64
C ASP A 214 -3.50 -25.59 -11.57
N ILE A 215 -3.40 -24.63 -10.64
CA ILE A 215 -4.42 -24.39 -9.61
C ILE A 215 -5.75 -24.01 -10.26
N PHE A 216 -5.73 -23.06 -11.20
CA PHE A 216 -6.94 -22.61 -11.89
C PHE A 216 -7.64 -23.75 -12.63
N GLU A 217 -6.90 -24.55 -13.40
CA GLU A 217 -7.47 -25.68 -14.15
C GLU A 217 -8.06 -26.74 -13.20
N ASN A 218 -7.36 -27.06 -12.11
CA ASN A 218 -7.87 -27.97 -11.10
C ASN A 218 -9.20 -27.46 -10.49
N HIS A 219 -9.29 -26.16 -10.21
CA HIS A 219 -10.51 -25.55 -9.69
C HIS A 219 -11.65 -25.48 -10.71
N LEU A 220 -11.33 -25.33 -12.01
CA LEU A 220 -12.31 -25.31 -13.08
C LEU A 220 -13.07 -26.64 -13.21
N PHE A 221 -12.37 -27.76 -13.01
CA PHE A 221 -12.96 -29.10 -13.09
C PHE A 221 -13.42 -29.66 -11.72
N ALA A 222 -13.18 -28.94 -10.63
CA ALA A 222 -13.61 -29.36 -9.30
C ALA A 222 -15.14 -29.30 -9.13
N TRP A 223 -15.67 -30.20 -8.31
CA TRP A 223 -17.07 -30.11 -7.88
C TRP A 223 -17.22 -29.02 -6.82
N HIS A 224 -18.12 -28.06 -7.08
CA HIS A 224 -18.44 -26.97 -6.15
C HIS A 224 -19.83 -27.15 -5.56
N SER A 225 -19.98 -26.83 -4.28
CA SER A 225 -21.25 -26.96 -3.54
C SER A 225 -22.38 -26.08 -4.10
N SER A 226 -22.04 -25.00 -4.81
CA SER A 226 -22.99 -24.10 -5.45
C SER A 226 -22.38 -23.35 -6.63
N TYR A 227 -23.23 -22.79 -7.49
CA TYR A 227 -22.81 -21.90 -8.58
C TYR A 227 -22.10 -20.65 -8.07
N SER A 228 -22.60 -20.04 -6.99
CA SER A 228 -21.97 -18.87 -6.36
C SER A 228 -20.57 -19.18 -5.85
N ARG A 229 -20.34 -20.39 -5.31
CA ARG A 229 -19.02 -20.84 -4.89
C ARG A 229 -18.07 -21.01 -6.09
N ALA A 230 -18.52 -21.69 -7.14
CA ALA A 230 -17.74 -21.86 -8.36
C ALA A 230 -17.33 -20.50 -8.95
N MET A 231 -18.25 -19.53 -8.96
CA MET A 231 -18.00 -18.16 -9.41
C MET A 231 -16.93 -17.46 -8.55
N SER A 232 -17.01 -17.53 -7.23
CA SER A 232 -16.00 -16.91 -6.35
C SER A 232 -14.60 -17.48 -6.57
N VAL A 233 -14.49 -18.82 -6.63
CA VAL A 233 -13.20 -19.50 -6.82
C VAL A 233 -12.59 -19.06 -8.15
N TYR A 234 -13.39 -19.08 -9.21
CA TYR A 234 -12.99 -18.60 -10.52
C TYR A 234 -12.45 -17.16 -10.48
N PHE A 235 -13.15 -16.21 -9.86
CA PHE A 235 -12.69 -14.81 -9.80
C PHE A 235 -11.42 -14.62 -8.97
N ILE A 236 -11.22 -15.40 -7.92
CA ILE A 236 -10.00 -15.35 -7.11
C ILE A 236 -8.80 -15.80 -7.93
N ASP A 237 -8.90 -16.94 -8.63
CA ASP A 237 -7.80 -17.46 -9.44
C ASP A 237 -7.50 -16.56 -10.64
N ILE A 238 -8.53 -16.06 -11.30
CA ILE A 238 -8.38 -15.12 -12.40
C ILE A 238 -7.74 -13.81 -11.94
N THR A 239 -8.04 -13.33 -10.73
CA THR A 239 -7.34 -12.16 -10.14
C THR A 239 -5.83 -12.42 -10.06
N ARG A 240 -5.42 -13.61 -9.60
CA ARG A 240 -4.01 -13.99 -9.52
C ARG A 240 -3.36 -14.03 -10.90
N LEU A 241 -4.00 -14.70 -11.87
CA LEU A 241 -3.49 -14.84 -13.24
C LEU A 241 -3.41 -13.49 -13.96
N TYR A 242 -4.36 -12.60 -13.73
CA TYR A 242 -4.35 -11.25 -14.28
C TYR A 242 -3.17 -10.43 -13.75
N MET A 243 -2.87 -10.49 -12.44
CA MET A 243 -1.67 -9.84 -11.89
C MET A 243 -0.38 -10.38 -12.52
N PHE A 244 -0.28 -11.69 -12.76
CA PHE A 244 0.85 -12.27 -13.49
C PHE A 244 0.94 -11.76 -14.94
N LYS A 245 -0.20 -11.65 -15.65
CA LYS A 245 -0.25 -11.08 -17.00
C LYS A 245 0.37 -9.68 -17.04
N LEU A 246 0.04 -8.83 -16.06
CA LEU A 246 0.59 -7.48 -15.97
C LEU A 246 2.11 -7.46 -15.74
N VAL A 247 2.60 -8.35 -14.87
CA VAL A 247 4.05 -8.49 -14.63
C VAL A 247 4.78 -8.98 -15.88
N LEU A 248 4.23 -9.95 -16.60
CA LEU A 248 4.78 -10.43 -17.88
C LEU A 248 4.89 -9.30 -18.90
N THR A 249 3.84 -8.49 -19.04
CA THR A 249 3.85 -7.32 -19.94
C THR A 249 4.91 -6.31 -19.50
N ASN A 250 5.01 -6.02 -18.20
CA ASN A 250 5.98 -5.06 -17.68
C ASN A 250 7.43 -5.47 -17.96
N HIS A 251 7.75 -6.76 -17.78
CA HIS A 251 9.08 -7.32 -18.04
C HIS A 251 9.36 -7.63 -19.51
N LYS A 252 8.37 -7.51 -20.40
CA LYS A 252 8.49 -7.80 -21.84
C LYS A 252 9.05 -9.20 -22.11
N ILE A 253 8.55 -10.20 -21.38
CA ILE A 253 9.04 -11.58 -21.45
C ILE A 253 8.96 -12.13 -22.88
N SER A 254 10.06 -12.75 -23.33
CA SER A 254 10.10 -13.47 -24.61
C SER A 254 9.39 -14.81 -24.51
N TRP A 255 8.64 -15.15 -25.55
CA TRP A 255 7.90 -16.41 -25.67
C TRP A 255 8.57 -17.45 -26.57
N GLU A 256 9.73 -17.15 -27.15
CA GLU A 256 10.39 -17.98 -28.19
C GLU A 256 10.57 -19.45 -27.78
N ASN A 257 10.80 -19.73 -26.50
CA ASN A 257 10.94 -21.09 -25.95
C ASN A 257 9.80 -21.50 -25.02
N ARG A 258 8.67 -20.77 -25.04
CA ARG A 258 7.54 -20.94 -24.13
C ARG A 258 6.19 -20.84 -24.84
N GLU A 259 6.14 -21.21 -26.12
CA GLU A 259 4.94 -21.14 -26.95
C GLU A 259 3.77 -21.97 -26.41
N GLU A 260 4.06 -23.11 -25.76
CA GLU A 260 3.01 -23.93 -25.12
C GLU A 260 2.37 -23.20 -23.94
N LEU A 261 3.17 -22.60 -23.06
CA LEU A 261 2.70 -21.81 -21.94
C LEU A 261 1.92 -20.57 -22.41
N LYS A 262 2.39 -19.90 -23.46
CA LYS A 262 1.68 -18.79 -24.11
C LYS A 262 0.29 -19.21 -24.58
N LYS A 263 0.21 -20.34 -25.30
CA LYS A 263 -1.06 -20.89 -25.80
C LYS A 263 -1.99 -21.27 -24.65
N ARG A 264 -1.46 -21.87 -23.57
CA ARG A 264 -2.21 -22.22 -22.37
C ARG A 264 -2.84 -20.98 -21.73
N LEU A 265 -2.05 -19.92 -21.54
CA LEU A 265 -2.50 -18.63 -21.01
C LEU A 265 -3.56 -17.98 -21.92
N GLN A 266 -3.33 -17.94 -23.24
CA GLN A 266 -4.26 -17.39 -24.22
C GLN A 266 -5.58 -18.17 -24.29
N SER A 267 -5.51 -19.50 -24.26
CA SER A 267 -6.69 -20.37 -24.24
C SER A 267 -7.54 -20.10 -23.01
N MET A 268 -6.90 -20.02 -21.83
CA MET A 268 -7.58 -19.74 -20.57
C MET A 268 -8.28 -18.37 -20.57
N PHE A 269 -7.62 -17.29 -21.00
CA PHE A 269 -8.28 -15.99 -21.14
C PHE A 269 -9.34 -15.97 -22.26
N GLY A 270 -9.16 -16.78 -23.30
CA GLY A 270 -10.16 -16.99 -24.36
C GLY A 270 -11.43 -17.66 -23.84
N GLU A 271 -11.30 -18.70 -23.02
CA GLU A 271 -12.42 -19.37 -22.35
C GLU A 271 -13.08 -18.46 -21.32
N ALA A 272 -12.29 -17.72 -20.54
CA ALA A 272 -12.79 -16.70 -19.61
C ALA A 272 -13.71 -15.68 -20.31
N ARG A 273 -13.29 -15.20 -21.48
CA ARG A 273 -14.08 -14.28 -22.31
C ARG A 273 -15.35 -14.93 -22.88
N ARG A 274 -15.37 -16.23 -23.15
CA ARG A 274 -16.56 -16.97 -23.63
C ARG A 274 -17.64 -17.15 -22.56
N HIS A 275 -17.29 -17.12 -21.28
CA HIS A 275 -18.27 -17.04 -20.19
C HIS A 275 -18.96 -15.66 -20.07
N GLY A 276 -18.63 -14.71 -20.96
CA GLY A 276 -19.59 -14.01 -21.82
C GLY A 276 -20.34 -12.80 -21.26
N TYR A 277 -20.72 -12.78 -19.98
CA TYR A 277 -21.42 -11.63 -19.39
C TYR A 277 -20.73 -11.04 -18.15
N TYR A 278 -20.00 -11.84 -17.38
CA TYR A 278 -19.30 -11.35 -16.18
C TYR A 278 -17.88 -10.86 -16.47
N TRP A 279 -17.19 -11.46 -17.45
CA TRP A 279 -15.75 -11.21 -17.69
C TRP A 279 -15.43 -10.00 -18.56
N LYS A 280 -16.23 -9.72 -19.61
CA LYS A 280 -15.99 -8.56 -20.50
C LYS A 280 -15.93 -7.24 -19.73
N TYR A 281 -16.65 -7.14 -18.62
CA TYR A 281 -16.63 -5.98 -17.74
C TYR A 281 -15.52 -6.02 -16.70
N ALA A 282 -15.06 -7.20 -16.28
CA ALA A 282 -14.03 -7.37 -15.26
C ALA A 282 -12.62 -7.03 -15.79
N GLU A 283 -12.26 -7.49 -17.00
CA GLU A 283 -10.94 -7.22 -17.60
C GLU A 283 -10.75 -5.72 -17.89
N THR A 284 -11.69 -5.10 -18.60
CA THR A 284 -11.65 -3.65 -18.88
C THR A 284 -11.64 -2.82 -17.59
N LYS A 285 -12.40 -3.24 -16.57
CA LYS A 285 -12.42 -2.56 -15.28
C LYS A 285 -11.13 -2.79 -14.48
N ALA A 286 -10.45 -3.92 -14.65
CA ALA A 286 -9.13 -4.17 -14.06
C ALA A 286 -8.10 -3.21 -14.65
N ASP A 287 -8.08 -3.12 -15.98
CA ASP A 287 -7.20 -2.23 -16.75
C ASP A 287 -7.47 -0.77 -16.37
N ASP A 288 -8.75 -0.36 -16.31
CA ASP A 288 -9.18 0.98 -15.88
C ASP A 288 -8.77 1.30 -14.43
N ILE A 289 -8.87 0.32 -13.52
CA ILE A 289 -8.57 0.51 -12.10
C ILE A 289 -7.06 0.60 -11.85
N LEU A 290 -6.26 -0.15 -12.61
CA LEU A 290 -4.80 -0.15 -12.47
C LEU A 290 -4.13 0.94 -13.32
N GLY A 291 -4.90 1.62 -14.18
CA GLY A 291 -4.40 2.74 -15.00
C GLY A 291 -3.33 2.34 -15.99
N LEU A 292 -3.31 1.07 -16.40
CA LEU A 292 -2.31 0.53 -17.31
C LEU A 292 -2.88 0.60 -18.72
N GLU A 293 -2.25 1.39 -19.61
CA GLU A 293 -2.32 1.16 -21.04
C GLU A 293 -1.58 -0.16 -21.34
N VAL A 294 -2.23 -1.29 -21.04
CA VAL A 294 -1.71 -2.61 -21.38
C VAL A 294 -1.98 -2.79 -22.87
N ASP A 295 -0.95 -2.65 -23.70
CA ASP A 295 -0.99 -3.19 -25.06
C ASP A 295 -1.35 -4.68 -24.94
N THR A 296 -2.54 -5.03 -25.38
CA THR A 296 -3.05 -6.40 -25.39
C THR A 296 -2.10 -7.27 -26.20
N ILE A 297 -1.52 -8.29 -25.55
CA ILE A 297 -0.91 -9.46 -26.21
C ILE A 297 -1.96 -10.15 -27.10
#